data_AF-A0A849D7J9-F1
#
_entry.id   AF-A0A849D7J9-F1
#
_cell.length_a   1.000
_cell.length_b   1.000
_cell.length_c   1.000
_cell.angle_alpha   90.00
_cell.angle_beta   90.00
_cell.angle_gamma   90.00
#
_symmetry.space_group_name_H-M   'P 1'
#
loop_
_entity.id
_entity.type
_entity.pdbx_description
1 polymer ?
#
loop_
_entity_poly.entity_id
_entity_poly.type
_entity_poly.pdbx_seq_one_letter_code
_entity_poly.pdbx_strand_id
1 'polypeptide(L)'
;MEGIQEYIEQHRERFIQELFELLKIPSISADSAFSQDIYNGAEAISKALSEAGCDIVEICETQGYPIVYGEKILDPDLPTVLVYGHYDVQPPDPVDLWESPPFEPTIRTNELHPQGAIFAR
;
A
#
# COMPACT_ATOMS: atom_id res chain seq x y z
N MET A 1 14.38 -3.13 -20.50
CA MET A 1 14.38 -3.98 -19.28
C MET A 1 15.75 -4.04 -18.61
N GLU A 2 16.85 -3.83 -19.33
CA GLU A 2 18.15 -3.54 -18.69
C GLU A 2 18.01 -2.35 -17.74
N GLY A 3 18.55 -2.48 -16.52
CA GLY A 3 18.51 -1.45 -15.49
C GLY A 3 17.33 -1.51 -14.49
N ILE A 4 16.27 -2.28 -14.74
CA ILE A 4 15.12 -2.33 -13.78
C ILE A 4 15.53 -2.95 -12.45
N GLN A 5 16.23 -4.09 -12.47
CA GLN A 5 16.69 -4.75 -11.25
C GLN A 5 17.67 -3.87 -10.47
N GLU A 6 18.56 -3.18 -11.17
CA GLU A 6 19.51 -2.25 -10.57
C GLU A 6 18.80 -1.05 -9.94
N TYR A 7 17.82 -0.47 -10.63
CA TYR A 7 16.98 0.59 -10.07
C TYR A 7 16.23 0.11 -8.81
N ILE A 8 15.68 -1.11 -8.84
CA ILE A 8 14.98 -1.67 -7.68
C ILE A 8 15.94 -1.79 -6.49
N GLU A 9 17.14 -2.31 -6.71
CA GLU A 9 18.12 -2.46 -5.63
C GLU A 9 18.59 -1.09 -5.09
N GLN A 10 18.87 -0.13 -5.98
CA GLN A 10 19.30 1.22 -5.61
C GLN A 10 18.24 2.00 -4.82
N HIS A 11 16.95 1.73 -5.07
CA HIS A 11 15.83 2.41 -4.42
C HIS A 11 15.10 1.55 -3.38
N ARG A 12 15.63 0.38 -3.04
CA ARG A 12 14.98 -0.60 -2.16
C ARG A 12 14.57 0.00 -0.82
N GLU A 13 15.45 0.77 -0.18
CA GLU A 13 15.17 1.41 1.11
C GLU A 13 14.00 2.38 1.03
N ARG A 14 13.92 3.18 -0.04
CA ARG A 14 12.79 4.07 -0.30
C ARG A 14 11.47 3.29 -0.42
N PHE A 15 11.45 2.21 -1.21
CA PHE A 15 10.24 1.40 -1.39
C PHE A 15 9.77 0.75 -0.10
N ILE A 16 10.72 0.26 0.72
CA ILE A 16 10.40 -0.29 2.05
C ILE A 16 9.80 0.81 2.94
N GLN A 17 10.36 2.01 2.93
CA GLN A 17 9.84 3.12 3.73
C GLN A 17 8.44 3.56 3.27
N GLU A 18 8.21 3.68 1.96
CA GLU A 18 6.89 3.99 1.39
C GLU A 18 5.84 2.94 1.83
N LEU A 19 6.19 1.65 1.76
CA LEU A 19 5.34 0.58 2.27
C LEU A 19 5.11 0.69 3.78
N PHE A 20 6.14 1.01 4.56
CA PHE A 20 6.02 1.17 6.01
C PHE A 20 5.05 2.29 6.39
N GLU A 21 5.11 3.43 5.71
CA GLU A 21 4.16 4.52 5.94
C GLU A 21 2.72 4.10 5.61
N LEU A 22 2.52 3.32 4.55
CA LEU A 22 1.19 2.79 4.21
C LEU A 22 0.68 1.78 5.26
N LEU A 23 1.54 0.87 5.74
CA LEU A 23 1.18 -0.16 6.73
C LEU A 23 0.83 0.43 8.11
N LYS A 24 1.29 1.64 8.42
CA LYS A 24 0.94 2.34 9.66
C LYS A 24 -0.51 2.85 9.67
N ILE A 25 -1.15 2.97 8.52
CA ILE A 25 -2.53 3.46 8.42
C ILE A 25 -3.49 2.33 8.82
N PRO A 26 -4.33 2.52 9.84
CA PRO A 26 -5.30 1.52 10.27
C PRO A 26 -6.60 1.62 9.48
N SER A 27 -6.53 1.42 8.17
CA SER A 27 -7.65 1.42 7.23
C SER A 27 -8.59 0.21 7.43
N ILE A 28 -9.18 0.06 8.62
CA ILE A 28 -10.03 -1.07 8.98
C ILE A 28 -11.46 -0.81 8.49
N SER A 29 -11.90 -1.54 7.47
CA SER A 29 -13.22 -1.31 6.86
C SER A 29 -14.37 -1.89 7.68
N ALA A 30 -14.09 -2.91 8.50
CA ALA A 30 -15.08 -3.62 9.31
C ALA A 30 -15.58 -2.85 10.54
N ASP A 31 -14.87 -1.78 10.95
CA ASP A 31 -15.20 -0.97 12.11
C ASP A 31 -15.31 0.52 11.74
N SER A 32 -16.51 1.07 11.90
CA SER A 32 -16.81 2.47 11.62
C SER A 32 -15.99 3.48 12.43
N ALA A 33 -15.37 3.06 13.54
CA ALA A 33 -14.43 3.91 14.28
C ALA A 33 -13.22 4.31 13.43
N PHE A 34 -12.87 3.50 12.43
CA PHE A 34 -11.74 3.70 11.51
C PHE A 34 -12.16 4.26 10.16
N SER A 35 -13.40 4.75 10.00
CA SER A 35 -13.86 5.31 8.73
C SER A 35 -12.94 6.42 8.21
N GLN A 36 -12.43 7.30 9.10
CA GLN A 36 -11.48 8.34 8.69
C GLN A 36 -10.15 7.75 8.23
N ASP A 37 -9.68 6.67 8.84
CA ASP A 37 -8.43 5.99 8.44
C ASP A 37 -8.54 5.31 7.08
N ILE A 38 -9.74 4.89 6.67
CA ILE A 38 -10.00 4.46 5.29
C ILE A 38 -9.76 5.64 4.32
N TYR A 39 -10.30 6.82 4.61
CA TYR A 39 -10.05 8.01 3.78
C TYR A 39 -8.56 8.39 3.77
N ASN A 40 -7.88 8.33 4.91
CA ASN A 40 -6.44 8.55 4.99
C ASN A 40 -5.67 7.53 4.12
N GLY A 41 -6.11 6.27 4.09
CA GLY A 41 -5.57 5.23 3.21
C GLY A 41 -5.79 5.55 1.74
N ALA A 42 -6.99 5.99 1.36
CA ALA A 42 -7.30 6.41 -0.01
C ALA A 42 -6.42 7.59 -0.46
N GLU A 43 -6.23 8.60 0.41
CA GLU A 43 -5.34 9.74 0.16
C GLU A 43 -3.88 9.30 -0.01
N ALA A 44 -3.40 8.38 0.83
CA ALA A 44 -2.05 7.83 0.72
C ALA A 44 -1.82 7.10 -0.61
N ILE A 45 -2.76 6.26 -1.04
CA ILE A 45 -2.70 5.58 -2.35
C ILE A 45 -2.78 6.58 -3.50
N SER A 46 -3.67 7.57 -3.41
CA SER A 46 -3.81 8.63 -4.43
C SER A 46 -2.50 9.41 -4.59
N LYS A 47 -1.85 9.75 -3.48
CA LYS A 47 -0.55 10.40 -3.49
C LYS A 47 0.52 9.51 -4.12
N ALA A 48 0.61 8.24 -3.71
CA ALA A 48 1.59 7.29 -4.23
C ALA A 48 1.45 7.08 -5.75
N LEU A 49 0.22 6.95 -6.26
CA LEU A 49 -0.03 6.82 -7.71
C LEU A 49 0.38 8.08 -8.48
N SER A 50 0.13 9.26 -7.90
CA SER A 50 0.53 10.54 -8.50
C SER A 50 2.07 10.66 -8.56
N GLU A 51 2.75 10.33 -7.46
CA GLU A 51 4.22 10.37 -7.36
C GLU A 51 4.89 9.29 -8.24
N ALA A 52 4.23 8.16 -8.46
CA ALA A 52 4.64 7.14 -9.43
C ALA A 52 4.47 7.59 -10.90
N GLY A 53 3.79 8.72 -11.12
CA GLY A 53 3.63 9.35 -12.41
C GLY A 53 2.40 8.87 -13.19
N CYS A 54 1.30 8.52 -12.52
CA CYS A 54 0.01 8.43 -13.20
C CYS A 54 -0.38 9.82 -13.73
N ASP A 55 -1.00 9.86 -14.91
CA ASP A 55 -1.40 11.10 -15.58
C ASP A 55 -2.70 11.65 -14.95
N ILE A 56 -3.59 10.75 -14.52
CA ILE A 56 -4.80 11.05 -13.78
C ILE A 56 -4.81 10.18 -12.52
N VAL A 57 -5.18 10.78 -11.39
CA VAL A 57 -5.47 10.08 -10.15
C VAL A 57 -6.70 10.71 -9.50
N GLU A 58 -7.67 9.88 -9.14
CA GLU A 58 -8.94 10.32 -8.56
C GLU A 58 -9.32 9.44 -7.36
N ILE A 59 -9.78 10.09 -6.30
CA ILE A 59 -10.52 9.42 -5.22
C ILE A 59 -12.00 9.53 -5.60
N CYS A 60 -12.61 8.39 -5.92
CA CYS A 60 -13.99 8.32 -6.36
C CYS A 60 -14.88 7.90 -5.18
N GLU A 61 -15.78 8.81 -4.77
CA GLU A 61 -16.80 8.51 -3.75
C GLU A 61 -17.74 7.39 -4.21
N THR A 62 -18.13 6.52 -3.28
CA THR A 62 -19.10 5.44 -3.53
C THR A 62 -20.22 5.48 -2.50
N GLN A 63 -21.15 4.52 -2.55
CA GLN A 63 -22.13 4.34 -1.46
C GLN A 63 -21.49 3.82 -0.17
N GLY A 64 -20.31 3.18 -0.27
CA GLY A 64 -19.47 2.79 0.85
C GLY A 64 -18.20 3.62 0.88
N TYR A 65 -17.08 2.98 1.18
CA TYR A 65 -15.77 3.63 1.17
C TYR A 65 -15.31 3.99 -0.25
N PRO A 66 -14.46 5.03 -0.39
CA PRO A 66 -14.02 5.48 -1.70
C PRO A 66 -13.14 4.44 -2.40
N ILE A 67 -13.05 4.53 -3.72
CA ILE A 67 -12.04 3.82 -4.50
C ILE A 67 -11.01 4.83 -5.01
N VAL A 68 -9.77 4.37 -5.23
CA VAL A 68 -8.75 5.20 -5.88
C VAL A 68 -8.53 4.69 -7.29
N TYR A 69 -8.76 5.56 -8.26
CA TYR A 69 -8.48 5.33 -9.66
C TYR A 69 -7.17 6.03 -10.04
N GLY A 70 -6.32 5.36 -10.81
CA GLY A 70 -5.14 5.96 -11.41
C GLY A 70 -4.90 5.37 -12.79
N GLU A 71 -4.51 6.21 -13.74
CA GLU A 71 -4.17 5.77 -15.08
C GLU A 71 -2.88 6.42 -15.59
N LYS A 72 -2.18 5.67 -16.45
CA LYS A 72 -1.04 6.16 -17.21
C LYS A 72 -1.17 5.67 -18.65
N ILE A 73 -1.31 6.60 -19.59
CA ILE A 73 -1.45 6.26 -21.01
C ILE A 73 -0.15 6.65 -21.72
N LEU A 74 0.68 5.64 -22.01
CA LEU A 74 1.92 5.85 -22.76
C LEU A 74 1.67 5.97 -24.26
N ASP A 75 0.80 5.10 -24.79
CA ASP A 75 0.45 5.04 -26.21
C ASP A 75 -0.96 4.41 -26.33
N PRO A 76 -1.94 5.11 -26.94
CA PRO A 76 -3.30 4.60 -27.10
C PRO A 76 -3.42 3.37 -28.01
N ASP A 77 -2.40 3.06 -28.82
CA ASP A 77 -2.38 1.88 -29.68
C ASP A 77 -1.89 0.61 -28.95
N LEU A 78 -1.38 0.75 -27.72
CA LEU A 78 -0.94 -0.39 -26.90
C LEU A 78 -2.11 -1.00 -26.08
N PRO A 79 -2.03 -2.29 -25.71
CA PRO A 79 -3.01 -2.91 -24.83
C PRO A 79 -3.07 -2.26 -23.45
N THR A 80 -4.27 -2.07 -22.92
CA THR A 80 -4.50 -1.62 -21.55
C THR A 80 -4.46 -2.79 -20.56
N VAL A 81 -3.71 -2.63 -19.46
CA VAL A 81 -3.69 -3.57 -18.34
C VAL A 81 -4.35 -2.92 -17.13
N LEU A 82 -5.35 -3.58 -16.55
CA LEU A 82 -5.96 -3.18 -15.28
C LEU A 82 -5.31 -3.94 -14.12
N VAL A 83 -4.81 -3.21 -13.13
CA VAL A 83 -4.38 -3.76 -11.85
C VAL A 83 -5.42 -3.40 -10.81
N TYR A 84 -6.01 -4.41 -10.17
CA TYR A 84 -6.98 -4.25 -9.09
C TYR A 84 -6.37 -4.69 -7.76
N GLY A 85 -6.63 -3.91 -6.71
CA GLY A 85 -6.24 -4.22 -5.34
C GLY A 85 -7.19 -3.57 -4.34
N HIS A 86 -6.97 -3.83 -3.06
CA HIS A 86 -7.68 -3.21 -1.95
C HIS A 86 -6.66 -2.63 -0.97
N TYR A 87 -7.06 -1.59 -0.23
CA TYR A 87 -6.19 -0.89 0.72
C TYR A 87 -6.78 -0.89 2.14
N ASP A 88 -7.97 -1.47 2.32
CA ASP A 88 -8.52 -1.76 3.63
C ASP A 88 -7.94 -3.06 4.20
N VAL A 89 -7.93 -3.15 5.52
CA VAL A 89 -7.38 -4.26 6.29
C VAL A 89 -8.36 -4.78 7.32
N GLN A 90 -8.07 -5.95 7.87
CA GLN A 90 -8.83 -6.53 8.97
C GLN A 90 -8.41 -5.91 10.32
N PRO A 91 -9.28 -5.93 11.34
CA PRO A 91 -8.88 -5.67 12.71
C PRO A 91 -7.77 -6.64 13.16
N PRO A 92 -6.79 -6.18 13.95
CA PRO A 92 -5.66 -7.03 14.35
C PRO A 92 -5.96 -7.95 15.54
N ASP A 93 -7.23 -8.13 15.92
CA ASP A 93 -7.60 -8.92 17.08
C ASP A 93 -7.28 -10.43 16.90
N PRO A 94 -6.83 -11.13 17.97
CA PRO A 94 -6.52 -10.61 19.30
C PRO A 94 -5.16 -9.89 19.37
N VAL A 95 -5.15 -8.65 19.87
CA VAL A 95 -3.95 -7.80 19.93
C VAL A 95 -2.84 -8.43 20.79
N ASP A 96 -3.18 -9.21 21.81
CA ASP A 96 -2.24 -9.84 22.74
C ASP A 96 -1.40 -10.97 22.13
N LEU A 97 -1.78 -11.49 20.95
CA LEU A 97 -1.00 -12.49 20.22
C LEU A 97 0.10 -11.87 19.35
N TRP A 98 0.14 -10.54 19.24
CA TRP A 98 1.15 -9.84 18.45
C TRP A 98 2.45 -9.66 19.25
N GLU A 99 3.59 -9.96 18.61
CA GLU A 99 4.91 -9.74 19.20
C GLU A 99 5.39 -8.27 19.09
N SER A 100 4.77 -7.47 18.20
CA SER A 100 4.96 -6.02 18.07
C SER A 100 3.64 -5.36 17.71
N PRO A 101 3.44 -4.06 17.99
CA PRO A 101 2.17 -3.40 17.68
C PRO A 101 1.75 -3.60 16.21
N PRO A 102 0.48 -3.94 15.91
CA PRO A 102 0.07 -4.41 14.58
C PRO A 102 0.30 -3.41 13.44
N PHE A 103 0.18 -2.11 13.75
CA PHE A 103 0.38 -0.99 12.82
C PHE A 103 1.79 -0.37 12.94
N GLU A 104 2.73 -1.02 13.63
CA GLU A 104 4.14 -0.65 13.64
C GLU A 104 4.94 -1.71 12.87
N PRO A 105 5.10 -1.54 11.54
CA PRO A 105 5.78 -2.54 10.70
C PRO A 105 7.24 -2.71 11.14
N THR A 106 7.68 -3.95 11.25
CA THR A 106 9.06 -4.30 11.65
C THR A 106 9.68 -5.28 10.66
N ILE A 107 11.00 -5.19 10.45
CA ILE A 107 11.74 -6.20 9.69
C ILE A 107 12.35 -7.20 10.67
N ARG A 108 12.11 -8.49 10.44
CA ARG A 108 12.67 -9.57 11.27
C ARG A 108 13.26 -10.66 10.40
N THR A 109 14.39 -11.20 10.82
CA THR A 109 15.04 -12.33 10.15
C THR A 109 14.61 -13.64 10.78
N ASN A 110 14.50 -14.69 9.96
CA ASN A 110 14.32 -16.07 10.42
C ASN A 110 15.01 -17.03 9.45
N GLU A 111 14.96 -18.33 9.72
CA GLU A 111 15.62 -19.35 8.89
C GLU A 111 15.15 -19.34 7.42
N LEU A 112 13.88 -19.02 7.17
CA LEU A 112 13.31 -18.91 5.82
C LEU A 112 13.59 -17.56 5.16
N HIS A 113 13.76 -16.51 5.97
CA HIS A 113 13.98 -15.14 5.55
C HIS A 113 15.26 -14.56 6.19
N PRO A 114 16.44 -15.03 5.77
CA PRO A 114 17.72 -14.55 6.32
C PRO A 114 17.98 -13.07 5.97
N GLN A 115 17.35 -12.55 4.91
CA GLN A 115 17.43 -11.16 4.48
C GLN A 115 16.36 -10.26 5.12
N GLY A 116 15.52 -10.82 6.00
CA GLY A 116 14.43 -10.13 6.66
C GLY A 116 13.11 -10.26 5.92
N ALA A 117 12.02 -10.37 6.68
CA ALA A 117 10.65 -10.23 6.21
C ALA A 117 9.97 -9.09 6.98
N ILE A 118 9.01 -8.44 6.33
CA ILE A 118 8.20 -7.38 6.95
C ILE A 118 7.07 -8.06 7.72
N PHE A 119 6.94 -7.70 8.99
CA PHE A 119 5.87 -8.12 9.88
C PHE A 119 5.03 -6.89 10.23
N ALA A 120 3.76 -6.94 9.85
CA ALA A 120 2.71 -5.97 10.13
C ALA A 120 1.36 -6.70 10.05
N ARG A 121 0.28 -6.05 10.51
CA ARG A 121 -1.09 -6.51 10.27
C ARG A 121 -1.42 -6.69 8.80
#